data_AF-A0A519UZJ1-F1
#
_entry.id   AF-A0A519UZJ1-F1
#
_cell.length_a   1.000
_cell.length_b   1.000
_cell.length_c   1.000
_cell.angle_alpha   90.00
_cell.angle_beta   90.00
_cell.angle_gamma   90.00
#
_symmetry.space_group_name_H-M   'P 1'
#
loop_
_entity.id
_entity.type
_entity.pdbx_description
1 polymer ?
#
loop_
_entity_poly.entity_id
_entity_poly.type
_entity_poly.pdbx_seq_one_letter_code
_entity_poly.pdbx_strand_id
1 'polypeptide(L)'
;MGVKVSLYDRFKNRLRNLLYKAFLKNYGFGSRVSKNTWEQQFAKGDWRYLQGKDEAGHYETIVQMYKSLSKNGSILDIGCGEAVLYGYFCMAKLNPNYLGIDISSTALKTASSLFPTGKFKQLDFDKSKLAE
;
A
#
# COMPACT_ATOMS: atom_id res chain seq x y z
N MET A 1 9.07 14.94 -14.26
CA MET A 1 10.55 14.98 -14.17
C MET A 1 11.01 13.72 -13.47
N GLY A 2 11.62 12.78 -14.20
CA GLY A 2 12.11 11.52 -13.65
C GLY A 2 13.36 11.75 -12.80
N VAL A 3 13.35 11.24 -11.56
CA VAL A 3 14.53 11.26 -10.68
C VAL A 3 15.60 10.38 -11.34
N LYS A 4 16.70 10.98 -11.78
CA LYS A 4 17.89 10.23 -12.24
C LYS A 4 18.51 9.54 -11.02
N VAL A 5 18.20 8.26 -10.84
CA VAL A 5 18.81 7.43 -9.79
C VAL A 5 20.29 7.23 -10.13
N SER A 6 21.18 7.72 -9.25
CA SER A 6 22.63 7.69 -9.44
C SER A 6 23.17 6.26 -9.50
N LEU A 7 24.28 6.04 -10.22
CA LEU A 7 25.01 4.77 -10.19
C LEU A 7 25.38 4.36 -8.76
N TYR A 8 25.68 5.34 -7.92
CA TYR A 8 25.96 5.15 -6.50
C TYR A 8 24.75 4.56 -5.76
N ASP A 9 23.54 5.07 -6.03
CA ASP A 9 22.32 4.57 -5.41
C ASP A 9 22.04 3.13 -5.82
N ARG A 10 22.33 2.76 -7.08
CA ARG A 10 22.18 1.38 -7.55
C ARG A 10 23.15 0.44 -6.85
N PHE A 11 24.41 0.84 -6.72
CA PHE A 11 25.44 0.03 -6.08
C PHE A 11 25.18 -0.13 -4.57
N LYS A 12 24.89 0.98 -3.87
CA LYS A 12 24.54 0.98 -2.44
C LYS A 12 23.31 0.12 -2.15
N ASN A 13 22.27 0.21 -2.99
CA ASN A 13 21.08 -0.61 -2.82
C ASN A 13 21.37 -2.10 -3.07
N ARG A 14 22.25 -2.43 -4.01
CA ARG A 14 22.65 -3.82 -4.29
C ARG A 14 23.45 -4.42 -3.13
N LEU A 15 24.42 -3.68 -2.59
CA LEU A 15 25.23 -4.11 -1.45
C LEU A 15 24.36 -4.28 -0.18
N ARG A 16 23.48 -3.31 0.09
CA ARG A 16 22.50 -3.38 1.18
C ARG A 16 21.59 -4.60 1.05
N ASN A 17 21.06 -4.87 -0.15
CA ASN A 17 20.22 -6.04 -0.39
C ASN A 17 20.97 -7.36 -0.21
N LEU A 18 22.25 -7.43 -0.58
CA LEU A 18 23.07 -8.62 -0.37
C LEU A 18 23.30 -8.87 1.12
N LEU A 19 23.68 -7.84 1.88
CA LEU A 19 23.88 -7.93 3.33
C LEU A 19 22.57 -8.29 4.06
N TYR A 20 21.46 -7.66 3.67
CA TYR A 20 20.15 -7.96 4.25
C TYR A 20 19.70 -9.40 3.98
N LYS A 21 19.85 -9.88 2.73
CA LYS A 21 19.56 -11.27 2.37
C LYS A 21 20.45 -12.28 3.08
N ALA A 22 21.72 -11.93 3.31
CA ALA A 22 22.71 -12.80 3.94
C ALA A 22 22.53 -12.92 5.46
N PHE A 23 22.14 -11.84 6.16
CA PHE A 23 22.20 -11.81 7.62
C PHE A 23 20.88 -11.50 8.34
N LEU A 24 19.92 -10.82 7.70
CA LEU A 24 18.73 -10.29 8.40
C LEU A 24 17.40 -10.89 7.92
N LYS A 25 17.36 -11.53 6.74
CA LYS A 25 16.17 -12.17 6.17
C LYS A 25 15.53 -13.20 7.12
N ASN A 26 16.32 -13.94 7.87
CA ASN A 26 15.85 -15.01 8.75
C ASN A 26 15.40 -14.54 10.15
N TYR A 27 15.56 -13.25 10.47
CA TYR A 27 15.18 -12.69 11.77
C TYR A 27 13.83 -11.95 11.74
N GLY A 28 13.06 -12.06 10.66
CA GLY A 28 11.72 -11.46 10.55
C GLY A 28 11.70 -9.92 10.46
N PHE A 29 12.85 -9.26 10.54
CA PHE A 29 12.96 -7.82 10.35
C PHE A 29 12.84 -7.48 8.87
N GLY A 30 11.65 -7.09 8.43
CA GLY A 30 11.47 -6.41 7.15
C GLY A 30 12.37 -5.18 7.06
N SER A 31 13.23 -5.07 6.06
CA SER A 31 13.93 -3.81 5.80
C SER A 31 12.95 -2.81 5.22
N ARG A 32 12.94 -1.59 5.76
CA ARG A 32 12.21 -0.47 5.18
C ARG A 32 12.54 -0.32 3.69
N VAL A 33 11.53 -0.52 2.87
CA VAL A 33 11.61 -0.32 1.42
C VAL A 33 11.45 1.18 1.14
N SER A 34 12.30 1.74 0.29
CA SER A 34 12.27 3.17 -0.01
C SER A 34 11.03 3.51 -0.85
N LYS A 35 10.49 4.73 -0.70
CA LYS A 35 9.40 5.24 -1.56
C LYS A 35 9.70 4.98 -3.04
N ASN A 36 10.90 5.29 -3.50
CA ASN A 36 11.26 5.15 -4.91
C ASN A 36 11.24 3.69 -5.40
N THR A 37 11.54 2.74 -4.50
CA THR A 37 11.39 1.30 -4.79
C THR A 37 9.92 0.92 -4.91
N TRP A 38 9.06 1.41 -3.99
CA TRP A 38 7.61 1.22 -4.08
C TRP A 38 7.04 1.77 -5.39
N GLU A 39 7.40 3.01 -5.78
CA GLU A 39 6.97 3.59 -7.06
C GLU A 39 7.30 2.69 -8.25
N GLN A 40 8.52 2.13 -8.29
CA GLN A 40 8.94 1.25 -9.38
C GLN A 40 8.18 -0.08 -9.39
N GLN A 41 7.92 -0.67 -8.24
CA GLN A 41 7.19 -1.93 -8.14
C GLN A 41 5.72 -1.77 -8.55
N PHE A 42 5.06 -0.71 -8.07
CA PHE A 42 3.69 -0.39 -8.49
C PHE A 42 3.61 -0.08 -9.98
N ALA A 43 4.55 0.71 -10.52
CA ALA A 43 4.57 1.01 -11.96
C ALA A 43 4.74 -0.24 -12.83
N LYS A 44 5.46 -1.26 -12.35
CA LYS A 44 5.62 -2.56 -13.03
C LYS A 44 4.43 -3.50 -12.87
N GLY A 45 3.53 -3.21 -11.92
CA GLY A 45 2.42 -4.09 -11.58
C GLY A 45 2.81 -5.28 -10.68
N ASP A 46 3.96 -5.20 -9.99
CA ASP A 46 4.46 -6.28 -9.13
C ASP A 46 3.47 -6.64 -8.00
N TRP A 47 2.55 -5.74 -7.66
CA TRP A 47 1.55 -5.88 -6.59
C TRP A 47 0.14 -6.24 -7.09
N ARG A 48 -0.07 -6.39 -8.41
CA ARG A 48 -1.40 -6.70 -8.97
C ARG A 48 -1.94 -8.07 -8.58
N TYR A 49 -1.08 -8.98 -8.12
CA TYR A 49 -1.52 -10.27 -7.59
C TYR A 49 -2.48 -10.11 -6.40
N LEU A 50 -2.41 -8.99 -5.67
CA LEU A 50 -3.34 -8.67 -4.58
C LEU A 50 -4.80 -8.53 -5.06
N GLN A 51 -5.03 -8.27 -6.35
CA GLN A 51 -6.37 -8.24 -6.93
C GLN A 51 -6.87 -9.65 -7.32
N GLY A 52 -6.03 -10.69 -7.17
CA GLY A 52 -6.31 -12.05 -7.55
C GLY A 52 -7.27 -12.77 -6.59
N LYS A 53 -7.83 -13.88 -7.06
CA LYS A 53 -8.78 -14.70 -6.29
C LYS A 53 -8.17 -15.28 -5.01
N ASP A 54 -6.87 -15.59 -5.04
CA ASP A 54 -6.16 -16.18 -3.90
C ASP A 54 -6.10 -15.24 -2.69
N GLU A 55 -6.20 -13.92 -2.94
CA GLU A 55 -6.17 -12.87 -1.91
C GLU A 55 -7.58 -12.41 -1.51
N ALA A 56 -8.62 -12.81 -2.23
CA ALA A 56 -9.99 -12.33 -2.02
C ALA A 56 -10.50 -12.59 -0.59
N GLY A 57 -10.22 -13.79 -0.05
CA GLY A 57 -10.69 -14.20 1.26
C GLY A 57 -10.19 -13.29 2.40
N HIS A 58 -9.00 -12.70 2.27
CA HIS A 58 -8.50 -11.78 3.30
C HIS A 58 -9.29 -10.46 3.30
N TYR A 59 -9.64 -9.92 2.13
CA TYR A 59 -10.40 -8.66 2.02
C TYR A 59 -11.85 -8.86 2.45
N GLU A 60 -12.46 -9.96 2.02
CA GLU A 60 -13.81 -10.33 2.43
C GLU A 60 -13.92 -10.46 3.95
N THR A 61 -12.93 -11.06 4.60
CA THR A 61 -12.88 -11.18 6.06
C THR A 61 -12.89 -9.80 6.73
N ILE A 62 -12.07 -8.86 6.26
CA ILE A 62 -12.04 -7.47 6.78
C ILE A 62 -13.39 -6.79 6.59
N VAL A 63 -14.03 -6.96 5.43
CA VAL A 63 -15.37 -6.40 5.18
C VAL A 63 -16.41 -6.99 6.13
N GLN A 64 -16.36 -8.30 6.43
CA GLN A 64 -17.26 -8.93 7.39
C GLN A 64 -16.99 -8.48 8.83
N MET A 65 -15.73 -8.29 9.21
CA MET A 65 -15.36 -7.68 10.49
C MET A 65 -15.93 -6.27 10.62
N TYR A 66 -15.81 -5.44 9.58
CA TYR A 66 -16.41 -4.11 9.59
C TYR A 66 -17.94 -4.16 9.77
N LYS A 67 -18.63 -5.06 9.06
CA LYS A 67 -20.10 -5.23 9.19
C LYS A 67 -20.54 -5.62 10.60
N SER A 68 -19.75 -6.45 11.28
CA SER A 68 -20.09 -7.00 12.60
C SER A 68 -19.66 -6.10 13.76
N LEU A 69 -18.49 -5.47 13.68
CA LEU A 69 -17.86 -4.77 14.81
C LEU A 69 -17.98 -3.25 14.73
N SER A 70 -18.18 -2.69 13.54
CA SER A 70 -17.98 -1.25 13.32
C SER A 70 -18.90 -0.71 12.23
N LYS A 71 -20.15 -1.18 12.17
CA LYS A 71 -21.13 -0.66 11.22
C LYS A 71 -21.27 0.86 11.46
N ASN A 72 -20.78 1.67 10.52
CA ASN A 72 -20.65 3.14 10.55
C ASN A 72 -19.38 3.71 11.22
N GLY A 73 -18.39 2.87 11.51
CA GLY A 73 -17.08 3.30 12.01
C GLY A 73 -16.21 3.94 10.91
N SER A 74 -15.17 4.65 11.34
CA SER A 74 -14.13 5.16 10.44
C SER A 74 -13.04 4.12 10.23
N ILE A 75 -12.51 4.03 9.00
CA ILE A 75 -11.41 3.12 8.64
C ILE A 75 -10.22 3.96 8.19
N LEU A 76 -9.06 3.69 8.78
CA LEU A 76 -7.76 4.14 8.28
C LEU A 76 -7.02 2.92 7.72
N ASP A 77 -6.78 2.90 6.41
CA ASP A 77 -6.08 1.82 5.72
C ASP A 77 -4.64 2.26 5.40
N ILE A 78 -3.66 1.71 6.12
CA ILE A 78 -2.25 2.09 6.03
C ILE A 78 -1.53 1.17 5.05
N GLY A 79 -0.93 1.74 4.01
CA GLY A 79 -0.39 0.97 2.90
C GLY A 79 -1.49 0.48 1.97
N CYS A 80 -2.49 1.34 1.70
CA CYS A 80 -3.67 0.95 0.94
C CYS A 80 -3.37 0.61 -0.54
N GLY A 81 -2.17 0.91 -1.03
CA GLY A 81 -1.72 0.59 -2.39
C GLY A 81 -2.67 1.11 -3.46
N GLU A 82 -3.12 0.21 -4.33
CA GLU A 82 -4.09 0.51 -5.40
C GLU A 82 -5.56 0.44 -4.92
N ALA A 83 -5.78 0.45 -3.59
CA ALA A 83 -7.07 0.47 -2.90
C ALA A 83 -7.95 -0.77 -3.13
N VAL A 84 -7.33 -1.95 -3.14
CA VAL A 84 -8.05 -3.23 -3.32
C VAL A 84 -9.14 -3.42 -2.24
N LEU A 85 -8.80 -3.18 -0.97
CA LEU A 85 -9.76 -3.29 0.14
C LEU A 85 -10.97 -2.33 -0.02
N TYR A 86 -10.72 -1.09 -0.46
CA TYR A 86 -11.81 -0.14 -0.74
C TYR A 86 -12.75 -0.67 -1.83
N GLY A 87 -12.21 -1.31 -2.86
CA GLY A 87 -12.99 -2.00 -3.88
C GLY A 87 -13.94 -3.06 -3.30
N TYR A 88 -13.49 -3.83 -2.30
CA TYR A 88 -14.36 -4.80 -1.62
C TYR A 88 -15.49 -4.14 -0.82
N PHE A 89 -15.26 -2.97 -0.22
CA PHE A 89 -16.34 -2.18 0.40
C PHE A 89 -17.36 -1.71 -0.66
N CYS A 90 -16.90 -1.22 -1.81
CA CYS A 90 -17.78 -0.82 -2.91
C CYS A 90 -18.61 -2.01 -3.45
N MET A 91 -17.99 -3.17 -3.68
CA MET A 91 -18.68 -4.39 -4.12
C MET A 91 -19.75 -4.84 -3.11
N ALA A 92 -19.45 -4.73 -1.81
CA ALA A 92 -20.39 -5.03 -0.74
C ALA A 92 -21.46 -3.94 -0.52
N LYS A 93 -21.48 -2.87 -1.34
CA LYS A 93 -22.37 -1.71 -1.21
C LYS A 93 -22.29 -1.05 0.17
N LEU A 94 -21.08 -0.99 0.72
CA LEU A 94 -20.79 -0.32 1.99
C LEU A 94 -20.05 0.99 1.71
N ASN A 95 -20.32 2.00 2.55
CA ASN A 95 -19.67 3.29 2.48
C ASN A 95 -19.10 3.70 3.84
N PRO A 96 -18.05 3.02 4.34
CA PRO A 96 -17.35 3.44 5.56
C PRO A 96 -16.79 4.85 5.41
N ASN A 97 -16.61 5.56 6.53
CA ASN A 97 -15.76 6.75 6.54
C ASN A 97 -14.28 6.31 6.41
N TYR A 98 -13.87 6.04 5.18
CA TYR A 98 -12.60 5.44 4.84
C TYR A 98 -11.57 6.49 4.42
N LEU A 99 -10.35 6.32 4.90
CA LEU A 99 -9.16 7.03 4.44
C LEU A 99 -8.06 6.01 4.16
N GLY A 100 -7.63 5.92 2.90
CA GLY A 100 -6.46 5.13 2.53
C GLY A 100 -5.20 6.01 2.48
N ILE A 101 -4.10 5.54 3.07
CA ILE A 101 -2.80 6.19 2.92
C ILE A 101 -1.77 5.24 2.33
N ASP A 102 -0.91 5.76 1.47
CA ASP A 102 0.24 5.02 0.94
C ASP A 102 1.42 5.95 0.70
N ILE A 103 2.64 5.43 0.78
CA ILE A 103 3.86 6.19 0.48
C ILE A 103 4.04 6.41 -1.03
N SER A 104 3.49 5.53 -1.87
CA SER A 104 3.61 5.57 -3.33
C SER A 104 2.50 6.42 -3.97
N SER A 105 2.89 7.46 -4.72
CA SER A 105 1.91 8.24 -5.48
C SER A 105 1.46 7.52 -6.74
N THR A 106 2.26 6.59 -7.27
CA THR A 106 1.86 5.73 -8.39
C THR A 106 0.69 4.85 -7.99
N ALA A 107 0.77 4.17 -6.84
CA ALA A 107 -0.33 3.36 -6.33
C ALA A 107 -1.60 4.18 -6.12
N LEU A 108 -1.48 5.34 -5.48
CA LEU A 108 -2.62 6.21 -5.20
C LEU A 108 -3.25 6.82 -6.45
N LYS A 109 -2.48 7.08 -7.51
CA LYS A 109 -3.04 7.50 -8.80
C LYS A 109 -3.94 6.40 -9.38
N THR A 110 -3.52 5.14 -9.32
CA THR A 110 -4.35 4.00 -9.73
C THR A 110 -5.59 3.92 -8.84
N ALA A 111 -5.44 4.01 -7.51
CA ALA A 111 -6.55 3.98 -6.56
C ALA A 111 -7.60 5.07 -6.86
N SER A 112 -7.18 6.34 -6.99
CA SER A 112 -8.07 7.45 -7.32
C SER A 112 -8.71 7.31 -8.70
N SER A 113 -8.03 6.70 -9.67
CA SER A 113 -8.61 6.45 -10.99
C SER A 113 -9.67 5.34 -10.96
N LEU A 114 -9.46 4.28 -10.20
CA LEU A 114 -10.40 3.17 -10.05
C LEU A 114 -11.59 3.56 -9.18
N PHE A 115 -11.35 4.40 -8.17
CA PHE A 115 -12.33 4.78 -7.17
C PHE A 115 -12.34 6.32 -6.99
N PRO A 116 -12.94 7.08 -7.94
CA PRO A 116 -12.92 8.54 -7.91
C PRO A 116 -13.58 9.17 -6.68
N THR A 117 -14.46 8.43 -6.00
CA THR A 117 -15.13 8.87 -4.77
C THR A 117 -14.36 8.50 -3.50
N GLY A 118 -13.32 7.68 -3.61
CA GLY A 118 -12.48 7.25 -2.49
C GLY A 118 -11.57 8.37 -2.00
N LYS A 119 -11.30 8.37 -0.70
CA LYS A 119 -10.36 9.32 -0.07
C LYS A 119 -9.00 8.65 0.11
N PHE A 120 -8.02 9.14 -0.64
CA PHE A 120 -6.66 8.61 -0.61
C PHE A 120 -5.63 9.73 -0.41
N LYS A 121 -4.62 9.51 0.43
CA LYS A 121 -3.59 10.52 0.73
C LYS A 121 -2.19 9.93 0.70
N GLN A 122 -1.29 10.57 -0.04
CA GLN A 122 0.12 10.20 -0.01
C GLN A 122 0.71 10.59 1.33
N LEU A 123 1.18 9.60 2.09
CA LEU A 123 1.73 9.83 3.42
C LEU A 123 2.75 8.75 3.78
N ASP A 124 3.84 9.15 4.43
CA ASP A 124 4.82 8.24 5.03
C ASP A 124 4.46 8.09 6.51
N PHE A 125 3.82 6.98 6.88
CA PHE A 125 3.23 6.81 8.22
C PHE A 125 4.28 6.83 9.34
N ASP A 126 5.54 6.53 9.05
CA ASP A 126 6.65 6.62 10.01
C ASP A 126 7.08 8.06 10.27
N LYS A 127 6.85 8.97 9.32
CA LYS A 127 7.46 10.31 9.28
C LYS A 127 6.47 11.45 9.27
N SER A 128 5.20 11.15 9.18
CA SER A 128 4.15 12.14 8.98
C SER A 128 2.95 11.78 9.84
N LYS A 129 2.33 12.81 10.40
CA LYS A 129 1.05 12.69 11.09
C LYS A 129 -0.07 13.07 10.13
N LEU A 130 -1.24 12.47 10.32
CA LEU A 130 -2.46 13.04 9.78
C LEU A 130 -2.69 14.36 10.52
N ALA A 131 -2.94 15.44 9.78
CA ALA A 131 -3.43 16.66 10.38
C ALA A 131 -4.83 16.37 10.92
N GLU A 132 -5.09 16.80 12.16
CA GLU A 132 -6.41 16.76 12.80
C GLU A 132 -7.41 17.66 12.06
#